data_AF-A0A7J6TJL7-F1
#
_entry.id   AF-A0A7J6TJL7-F1
#
_cell.length_a   1.000
_cell.length_b   1.000
_cell.length_c   1.000
_cell.angle_alpha   90.00
_cell.angle_beta   90.00
_cell.angle_gamma   90.00
#
_symmetry.space_group_name_H-M   'P 1'
#
loop_
_entity.id
_entity.type
_entity.pdbx_description
1 polymer ?
#
loop_
_entity_poly.entity_id
_entity_poly.type
_entity_poly.pdbx_seq_one_letter_code
_entity_poly.pdbx_strand_id
1 'polypeptide(L)'
;MAEEKYALLVVDSIMGPFRVDFTGRGDLAERQQLLSRVMSRLQKLSEEYNLAVVITNQVMADPAAAMSFAANPPKPIGGHVLAHYSTTRIALRKGRGEQRIMKIIDSPNLPEGDCVFEICNKGIQDAKD
;
A
#
# COMPACT_ATOMS: atom_id res chain seq x y z
N MET A 1 16.76 18.36 16.87
CA MET A 1 15.29 18.39 16.77
C MET A 1 14.97 19.05 15.44
N ALA A 2 14.06 18.50 14.62
CA ALA A 2 13.65 19.19 13.41
C ALA A 2 12.99 20.52 13.82
N GLU A 3 13.48 21.64 13.29
CA GLU A 3 12.97 22.98 13.62
C GLU A 3 11.58 23.25 13.04
N GLU A 4 11.15 22.43 12.07
CA GLU A 4 9.88 22.57 11.37
C GLU A 4 8.90 21.44 11.71
N LYS A 5 7.62 21.80 11.82
CA LYS A 5 6.53 20.86 12.04
C LYS A 5 6.04 20.31 10.70
N TYR A 6 6.23 19.02 10.48
CA TYR A 6 5.65 18.29 9.36
C TYR A 6 4.31 17.66 9.77
N ALA A 7 3.44 17.36 8.79
CA ALA A 7 2.13 16.73 9.04
C ALA A 7 1.94 15.38 8.32
N LEU A 8 2.68 15.15 7.24
CA LEU A 8 2.54 13.98 6.36
C LEU A 8 3.91 13.50 5.89
N LEU A 9 4.12 12.19 5.96
CA LEU A 9 5.23 11.47 5.35
C LEU A 9 4.69 10.52 4.28
N VAL A 10 5.18 10.65 3.04
CA VAL A 10 4.81 9.76 1.94
C VAL A 10 6.01 8.90 1.55
N VAL A 11 5.83 7.58 1.50
CA VAL A 11 6.83 6.63 1.00
C VAL A 11 6.30 5.95 -0.26
N ASP A 12 6.82 6.38 -1.41
CA ASP A 12 6.46 5.85 -2.74
C ASP A 12 7.67 5.19 -3.43
N SER A 13 7.81 3.87 -3.47
CA SER A 13 6.98 2.84 -2.81
C SER A 13 7.78 2.08 -1.76
N ILE A 14 7.09 1.57 -0.74
CA ILE A 14 7.74 0.86 0.37
C ILE A 14 8.46 -0.42 -0.08
N MET A 15 7.98 -1.06 -1.16
CA MET A 15 8.51 -2.34 -1.64
C MET A 15 9.41 -2.21 -2.88
N GLY A 16 9.57 -1.01 -3.45
CA GLY A 16 10.40 -0.79 -4.64
C GLY A 16 11.84 -1.32 -4.46
N PRO A 17 12.60 -0.81 -3.46
CA PRO A 17 13.97 -1.27 -3.21
C PRO A 17 14.06 -2.74 -2.82
N PHE A 18 13.15 -3.22 -1.96
CA PHE A 18 13.15 -4.61 -1.48
C PHE A 18 12.97 -5.67 -2.57
N ARG A 19 12.42 -5.29 -3.73
CA ARG A 19 12.29 -6.19 -4.89
C ARG A 19 13.55 -6.29 -5.74
N VAL A 20 14.41 -5.28 -5.68
CA VAL A 20 15.65 -5.22 -6.45
C VAL A 20 16.78 -5.84 -5.63
N ASP A 21 16.86 -5.47 -4.35
CA ASP A 21 18.01 -5.81 -3.50
C ASP A 21 17.96 -7.24 -2.94
N PHE A 22 16.77 -7.85 -2.85
CA PHE A 22 16.57 -9.19 -2.31
C PHE A 22 15.94 -10.08 -3.38
N THR A 23 16.68 -11.09 -3.84
CA THR A 23 16.28 -11.89 -5.01
C THR A 23 16.08 -13.36 -4.66
N GLY A 24 15.01 -13.94 -5.20
CA GLY A 24 14.68 -15.34 -4.97
C GLY A 24 14.20 -15.64 -3.54
N ARG A 25 14.15 -16.94 -3.23
CA ARG A 25 13.60 -17.44 -1.94
C ARG A 25 14.62 -17.41 -0.80
N GLY A 26 15.93 -17.46 -1.10
CA GLY A 26 16.99 -17.47 -0.09
C GLY A 26 16.99 -16.21 0.76
N ASP A 27 16.73 -15.07 0.14
CA ASP A 27 16.76 -13.75 0.78
C ASP A 27 15.44 -13.38 1.47
N LEU A 28 14.42 -14.25 1.42
CA LEU A 28 13.07 -13.93 1.87
C LEU A 28 13.05 -13.58 3.37
N ALA A 29 13.76 -14.34 4.19
CA ALA A 29 13.79 -14.12 5.64
C ALA A 29 14.43 -12.77 5.99
N GLU A 30 15.59 -12.48 5.40
CA GLU A 30 16.31 -11.23 5.63
C GLU A 30 15.49 -10.02 5.14
N ARG A 31 14.88 -10.14 3.96
CA ARG A 31 13.96 -9.14 3.42
C ARG A 31 12.82 -8.83 4.38
N GLN A 32 12.15 -9.87 4.92
CA GLN A 32 11.03 -9.67 5.84
C GLN A 32 11.48 -9.06 7.18
N GLN A 33 12.66 -9.43 7.69
CA GLN A 33 13.20 -8.84 8.92
C GLN A 33 13.55 -7.36 8.73
N LEU A 34 14.19 -7.00 7.61
CA LEU A 34 14.51 -5.62 7.31
C LEU A 34 13.24 -4.78 7.09
N LEU A 35 12.26 -5.31 6.35
CA LEU A 35 10.95 -4.66 6.17
C LEU A 35 10.26 -4.40 7.51
N SER A 36 10.23 -5.37 8.43
CA SER A 36 9.67 -5.18 9.78
C SER A 36 10.37 -4.05 10.55
N ARG A 37 11.70 -3.93 10.43
CA ARG A 37 12.45 -2.83 11.05
C ARG A 37 12.09 -1.48 10.45
N VAL A 38 11.92 -1.41 9.13
CA VAL A 38 11.47 -0.17 8.46
C VAL A 38 10.06 0.21 8.92
N MET A 39 9.11 -0.72 8.90
CA MET A 39 7.74 -0.47 9.34
C MET A 39 7.66 -0.05 10.81
N SER A 40 8.44 -0.70 11.69
CA SER A 40 8.52 -0.30 13.10
C SER A 40 9.06 1.12 13.29
N ARG A 41 10.03 1.55 12.46
CA ARG A 41 10.54 2.93 12.51
C ARG A 41 9.50 3.93 12.01
N LEU A 42 8.79 3.63 10.92
CA LEU A 42 7.71 4.49 10.42
C LEU A 42 6.59 4.67 11.46
N GLN A 43 6.20 3.60 12.14
CA GLN A 43 5.21 3.66 13.22
C GLN A 43 5.69 4.58 14.36
N LYS A 44 6.94 4.41 14.81
CA LYS A 44 7.52 5.27 15.85
C LYS A 44 7.57 6.73 15.44
N LEU A 45 7.93 7.02 14.19
CA LEU A 45 7.91 8.39 13.67
C LEU A 45 6.50 8.98 13.66
N SER A 46 5.50 8.18 13.28
CA SER A 46 4.09 8.60 13.32
C SER A 46 3.66 8.98 14.73
N GLU A 47 4.01 8.15 15.73
CA GLU A 47 3.66 8.36 17.14
C GLU A 47 4.44 9.52 17.78
N GLU A 48 5.75 9.61 17.53
CA GLU A 48 6.63 10.61 18.14
C GLU A 48 6.34 12.03 17.64
N TYR A 49 6.05 12.17 16.34
CA TYR A 49 5.88 13.47 15.70
C TYR A 49 4.42 13.77 15.32
N ASN A 50 3.47 12.88 15.63
CA ASN A 50 2.06 12.98 15.24
C ASN A 50 1.90 13.21 13.73
N LEU A 51 2.61 12.39 12.94
CA LEU A 51 2.63 12.45 11.48
C LEU A 51 1.69 11.40 10.89
N ALA A 52 0.93 11.77 9.86
CA ALA A 52 0.30 10.80 8.99
C ALA A 52 1.37 10.13 8.11
N VAL A 53 1.38 8.81 8.04
CA VAL A 53 2.30 8.06 7.16
C VAL A 53 1.49 7.36 6.08
N VAL A 54 1.75 7.71 4.82
CA VAL A 54 1.12 7.09 3.66
C VAL A 54 2.19 6.34 2.87
N ILE A 55 1.95 5.05 2.63
CA ILE A 55 2.86 4.21 1.84
C ILE A 55 2.13 3.70 0.60
N THR A 56 2.82 3.68 -0.54
CA THR A 56 2.34 2.99 -1.73
C THR A 56 2.99 1.60 -1.79
N ASN A 57 2.28 0.65 -2.40
CA ASN A 57 2.76 -0.72 -2.56
C ASN A 57 2.35 -1.28 -3.92
N GLN A 58 3.21 -2.11 -4.50
CA GLN A 58 2.89 -2.82 -5.72
C GLN A 58 2.06 -4.08 -5.44
N VAL A 59 1.50 -4.63 -6.50
CA VAL A 59 0.84 -5.94 -6.49
C VAL A 59 1.57 -6.90 -7.43
N MET A 60 1.37 -8.19 -7.22
CA MET A 60 1.86 -9.24 -8.12
C MET A 60 0.73 -10.19 -8.50
N ALA A 61 0.85 -10.80 -9.68
CA ALA A 61 0.00 -11.92 -10.05
C ALA A 61 0.30 -13.13 -9.15
N ASP A 62 -0.71 -13.95 -8.88
CA ASP A 62 -0.54 -15.23 -8.20
C ASP A 62 -0.61 -16.38 -9.23
N PRO A 63 0.51 -16.99 -9.63
CA PRO A 63 0.50 -18.09 -10.61
C PRO A 63 -0.32 -19.30 -10.15
N ALA A 64 -0.46 -19.53 -8.84
CA ALA A 64 -1.22 -20.67 -8.31
C ALA A 64 -2.74 -20.50 -8.52
N ALA A 65 -3.23 -19.25 -8.50
CA ALA A 65 -4.64 -18.96 -8.74
C ALA A 65 -5.05 -19.11 -10.21
N ALA A 66 -4.10 -19.19 -11.15
CA ALA A 66 -4.42 -19.51 -12.55
C ALA A 66 -4.93 -20.96 -12.73
N MET A 67 -4.66 -21.84 -11.77
CA MET A 67 -5.07 -23.25 -11.80
C MET A 67 -6.53 -23.47 -11.36
N SER A 68 -7.18 -22.46 -10.75
CA SER A 68 -8.50 -22.62 -10.12
C SER A 68 -9.67 -22.08 -10.93
N PHE A 69 -9.47 -21.65 -12.19
CA PHE A 69 -10.49 -21.01 -13.06
C PHE A 69 -11.24 -19.81 -12.44
N ALA A 70 -10.85 -19.38 -11.24
CA ALA A 70 -11.36 -18.20 -10.56
C ALA A 70 -10.64 -16.96 -11.10
N ALA A 71 -11.32 -15.82 -11.03
CA ALA A 71 -10.64 -14.54 -11.23
C ALA A 71 -9.42 -14.48 -10.31
N ASN A 72 -8.27 -14.10 -10.86
CA ASN A 72 -7.01 -14.02 -10.14
C ASN A 72 -6.76 -12.55 -9.73
N PRO A 73 -7.35 -12.06 -8.62
CA PRO A 73 -7.10 -10.70 -8.18
C PRO A 73 -5.62 -10.58 -7.82
N PRO A 74 -4.93 -9.52 -8.29
CA PRO A 74 -3.53 -9.33 -7.97
C PRO A 74 -3.37 -9.15 -6.45
N LYS A 75 -2.33 -9.76 -5.88
CA LYS A 75 -2.06 -9.74 -4.44
C LYS A 75 -1.06 -8.65 -4.09
N PRO A 76 -1.27 -7.87 -3.01
CA PRO A 76 -0.27 -6.93 -2.53
C PRO A 76 0.98 -7.68 -2.06
N ILE A 77 2.16 -7.11 -2.34
CA ILE A 77 3.44 -7.71 -1.94
C ILE A 77 3.86 -7.26 -0.53
N GLY A 78 4.89 -7.88 0.05
CA GLY A 78 5.40 -7.61 1.41
C GLY A 78 4.80 -8.53 2.51
N GLY A 79 3.82 -9.35 2.15
CA GLY A 79 3.31 -10.43 2.99
C GLY A 79 2.70 -9.96 4.32
N HIS A 80 2.71 -10.84 5.32
CA HIS A 80 2.10 -10.57 6.62
C HIS A 80 2.71 -9.38 7.36
N VAL A 81 3.99 -9.08 7.16
CA VAL A 81 4.65 -7.93 7.77
C VAL A 81 3.91 -6.64 7.40
N LEU A 82 3.79 -6.33 6.10
CA LEU A 82 3.05 -5.13 5.69
C LEU A 82 1.57 -5.20 6.08
N ALA A 83 0.94 -6.38 5.98
CA ALA A 83 -0.47 -6.53 6.32
C ALA A 83 -0.77 -6.19 7.79
N HIS A 84 0.11 -6.56 8.73
CA HIS A 84 -0.09 -6.31 10.16
C HIS A 84 0.34 -4.91 10.61
N TYR A 85 1.36 -4.33 9.98
CA TYR A 85 1.81 -2.97 10.32
C TYR A 85 0.92 -1.87 9.71
N SER A 86 0.19 -2.17 8.62
CA SER A 86 -0.68 -1.18 7.96
C SER A 86 -2.02 -1.10 8.68
N THR A 87 -2.40 0.08 9.18
CA THR A 87 -3.67 0.29 9.88
C THR A 87 -4.87 0.33 8.93
N THR A 88 -4.76 1.04 7.81
CA THR A 88 -5.82 1.15 6.81
C THR A 88 -5.23 0.83 5.45
N ARG A 89 -5.87 -0.07 4.70
CA ARG A 89 -5.41 -0.52 3.39
C ARG A 89 -6.47 -0.23 2.34
N ILE A 90 -6.02 0.45 1.28
CA ILE A 90 -6.86 0.88 0.18
C ILE A 90 -6.34 0.22 -1.10
N ALA A 91 -7.21 -0.48 -1.82
CA ALA A 91 -6.93 -1.00 -3.15
C ALA A 91 -7.42 -0.01 -4.22
N LEU A 92 -6.55 0.27 -5.18
CA LEU A 92 -6.88 1.09 -6.34
C LEU A 92 -6.96 0.20 -7.58
N ARG A 93 -8.03 0.35 -8.37
CA ARG A 93 -8.16 -0.29 -9.68
C ARG A 93 -8.57 0.72 -10.74
N LYS A 94 -8.21 0.43 -12.00
CA LYS A 94 -8.62 1.24 -13.13
C LYS A 94 -10.13 1.06 -13.39
N GLY A 95 -10.85 2.17 -13.54
CA GLY A 95 -12.24 2.20 -13.99
C GLY A 95 -12.34 2.42 -15.51
N ARG A 96 -13.44 3.01 -15.97
CA ARG A 96 -13.64 3.38 -17.38
C ARG A 96 -13.05 4.77 -17.64
N GLY A 97 -12.34 4.96 -18.77
CA GLY A 97 -11.71 6.23 -19.10
C GLY A 97 -10.75 6.71 -18.01
N GLU A 98 -10.98 7.93 -17.51
CA GLU A 98 -10.20 8.56 -16.44
C GLU A 98 -10.64 8.16 -15.02
N GLN A 99 -11.71 7.38 -14.89
CA GLN A 99 -12.17 6.91 -13.60
C GLN A 99 -11.23 5.87 -12.98
N ARG A 100 -11.16 5.89 -11.66
CA ARG A 100 -10.47 4.94 -10.80
C ARG A 100 -11.43 4.55 -9.69
N ILE A 101 -11.30 3.32 -9.22
CA ILE A 101 -12.12 2.82 -8.13
C ILE A 101 -11.19 2.57 -6.96
N MET A 102 -11.56 3.14 -5.82
CA MET A 102 -10.90 2.97 -4.53
C MET A 102 -11.75 2.03 -3.70
N LYS A 103 -11.15 0.96 -3.14
CA LYS A 103 -11.82 0.06 -2.22
C LYS A 103 -11.06 -0.01 -0.90
N ILE A 104 -11.75 0.15 0.23
CA ILE A 104 -11.21 -0.17 1.55
C ILE A 104 -11.13 -1.69 1.67
N ILE A 105 -9.91 -2.20 1.83
CA ILE A 105 -9.65 -3.63 2.01
C ILE A 105 -9.66 -4.01 3.49
N ASP A 106 -9.15 -3.11 4.33
CA ASP A 106 -9.01 -3.34 5.75
C ASP A 106 -8.87 -2.00 6.47
N SER A 107 -9.55 -1.86 7.60
CA SER A 107 -9.49 -0.68 8.45
C SER A 107 -10.15 -0.99 9.80
N PRO A 108 -9.59 -0.52 10.94
CA PRO A 108 -10.19 -0.74 12.25
C PRO A 108 -11.47 0.08 12.48
N ASN A 109 -11.66 1.18 11.74
CA ASN A 109 -12.72 2.16 11.99
C ASN A 109 -13.63 2.42 10.78
N LEU A 110 -13.30 1.89 9.60
CA LEU A 110 -14.12 2.04 8.40
C LEU A 110 -14.63 0.67 7.92
N PRO A 111 -15.92 0.55 7.58
CA PRO A 111 -16.43 -0.66 6.95
C PRO A 111 -15.83 -0.83 5.54
N GLU A 112 -15.88 -2.05 5.01
CA GLU A 112 -15.63 -2.25 3.59
C GLU A 112 -16.57 -1.38 2.75
N GLY A 113 -16.00 -0.67 1.79
CA GLY A 113 -16.71 0.21 0.88
C GLY A 113 -15.83 0.55 -0.31
N ASP A 114 -16.47 0.93 -1.42
CA ASP A 114 -15.79 1.47 -2.58
C ASP A 114 -16.34 2.83 -2.99
N CYS A 115 -15.50 3.60 -3.67
CA CYS A 115 -15.89 4.84 -4.30
C CYS A 115 -15.20 4.98 -5.66
N VAL A 116 -15.81 5.77 -6.54
CA VAL A 116 -15.26 6.10 -7.85
C VAL A 116 -14.77 7.54 -7.82
N PHE A 117 -13.57 7.76 -8.34
CA PHE A 117 -12.97 9.08 -8.50
C PHE A 117 -12.35 9.20 -9.89
N GLU A 118 -12.02 10.41 -10.31
CA GLU A 118 -11.35 10.67 -11.58
C GLU A 118 -9.97 11.29 -11.35
N ILE A 119 -9.03 10.99 -12.24
CA ILE A 119 -7.75 11.68 -12.31
C ILE A 119 -7.81 12.65 -13.49
N CYS A 120 -7.60 13.94 -13.21
CA CYS A 120 -7.55 14.99 -14.21
C CYS A 120 -6.26 15.81 -14.08
N ASN A 121 -6.07 16.80 -14.95
CA ASN A 121 -4.89 17.67 -14.92
C ASN A 121 -4.74 18.46 -13.60
N LYS A 122 -5.81 18.60 -12.81
CA LYS A 122 -5.79 19.26 -11.49
C LYS A 122 -5.58 18.28 -10.32
N GLY A 123 -5.44 16.98 -10.60
CA GLY A 123 -5.30 15.93 -9.58
C GLY A 123 -6.54 15.04 -9.48
N ILE A 124 -6.88 14.65 -8.26
CA ILE A 124 -8.03 13.77 -7.96
C ILE A 124 -9.29 14.64 -7.82
N GLN A 125 -10.37 14.23 -8.48
CA GLN A 125 -11.68 14.87 -8.40
C GLN A 125 -12.79 13.83 -8.23
N ASP A 126 -13.96 14.28 -7.81
CA ASP A 126 -15.17 13.43 -7.81
C ASP A 126 -15.48 12.95 -9.23
N ALA A 127 -15.86 11.69 -9.35
CA ALA A 127 -16.30 11.15 -10.62
C ALA A 127 -17.57 11.89 -11.08
N LYS A 128 -17.62 12.26 -12.36
CA LYS A 128 -18.84 12.82 -12.94
C LYS A 128 -19.80 11.66 -13.23
N ASP A 129 -21.09 11.90 -12.99
CA ASP A 129 -22.17 10.95 -13.31
C ASP A 129 -22.14 10.51 -14.78
#